data_AF-A0A538ELZ2-F1
#
_entry.id   AF-A0A538ELZ2-F1
#
_cell.length_a   1.000
_cell.length_b   1.000
_cell.length_c   1.000
_cell.angle_alpha   90.00
_cell.angle_beta   90.00
_cell.angle_gamma   90.00
#
_symmetry.space_group_name_H-M   'P 1'
#
loop_
_entity.id
_entity.type
_entity.pdbx_description
1 polymer ?
#
loop_
_entity_poly.entity_id
_entity_poly.type
_entity_poly.pdbx_seq_one_letter_code
_entity_poly.pdbx_strand_id
1 'polypeptide(L)'
;MATVLIDGENVRRSTWPNIGRNELEERARSWGREHGHEVAVVWEGAETADDRIAGQVRELTAPLWVVTSDRGLRERVAGHVERIVGGGSFVRQLP
;
A
#
# COMPACT_ATOMS: atom_id res chain seq x y z
N MET A 1 -8.17 7.01 12.07
CA MET A 1 -7.14 5.96 11.98
C MET A 1 -7.60 4.96 10.94
N ALA A 2 -6.78 4.63 9.95
CA ALA A 2 -7.08 3.68 8.89
C ALA A 2 -5.97 2.63 8.79
N THR A 3 -6.29 1.43 8.32
CA THR A 3 -5.28 0.45 7.91
C THR A 3 -4.94 0.66 6.44
N VAL A 4 -3.65 0.88 6.17
CA VAL A 4 -3.12 1.22 4.86
C VAL A 4 -2.31 0.04 4.33
N LEU A 5 -2.85 -0.64 3.32
CA LEU A 5 -2.18 -1.72 2.61
C LEU A 5 -1.39 -1.14 1.43
N ILE A 6 -0.09 -1.37 1.42
CA ILE A 6 0.82 -0.83 0.40
C ILE A 6 1.28 -1.98 -0.48
N ASP A 7 1.01 -1.89 -1.78
CA ASP A 7 1.60 -2.77 -2.78
C ASP A 7 3.10 -2.45 -2.90
N GLY A 8 3.92 -3.26 -2.23
CA GLY A 8 5.34 -2.97 -2.03
C GLY A 8 6.11 -2.89 -3.34
N GLU A 9 5.89 -3.82 -4.27
CA GLU A 9 6.66 -3.85 -5.51
C GLU A 9 6.23 -2.74 -6.47
N ASN A 10 4.93 -2.41 -6.54
CA ASN A 10 4.43 -1.30 -7.34
C ASN A 10 4.94 0.06 -6.84
N VAL A 11 4.85 0.29 -5.53
CA VAL A 11 5.26 1.56 -4.91
C VAL A 11 6.76 1.76 -5.03
N ARG A 12 7.55 0.72 -4.75
CA ARG A 12 9.01 0.76 -4.85
C ARG A 12 9.52 1.12 -6.25
N ARG A 13 8.81 0.65 -7.29
CA ARG A 13 9.11 0.91 -8.71
C ARG A 13 8.52 2.21 -9.24
N SER A 14 7.82 2.97 -8.41
CA SER A 14 7.20 4.24 -8.80
C SER A 14 8.18 5.41 -8.88
N THR A 15 9.46 5.21 -8.55
CA THR A 15 10.54 6.20 -8.64
C THR A 15 11.78 5.63 -9.31
N TRP A 16 12.61 6.51 -9.88
CA TRP A 16 13.95 6.16 -10.32
C TRP A 16 15.00 7.02 -9.58
N PRO A 17 15.99 6.41 -8.89
CA PRO A 17 16.13 4.97 -8.66
C PRO A 17 14.98 4.39 -7.81
N ASN A 18 14.77 3.08 -7.92
CA ASN A 18 13.79 2.39 -7.10
C ASN A 18 14.19 2.44 -5.63
N ILE A 19 13.22 2.57 -4.72
CA ILE A 19 13.45 2.54 -3.27
C ILE A 19 13.90 1.11 -2.84
N GLY A 20 14.61 0.97 -1.73
CA GLY A 20 14.90 -0.33 -1.13
C GLY A 20 13.68 -0.96 -0.45
N ARG A 21 13.62 -2.30 -0.28
CA ARG A 21 12.50 -2.93 0.46
C ARG A 21 12.43 -2.46 1.92
N ASN A 22 13.56 -2.56 2.64
CA ASN A 22 13.66 -2.12 4.03
C ASN A 22 13.42 -0.62 4.18
N GLU A 23 13.95 0.17 3.24
CA GLU A 23 13.74 1.62 3.22
C GLU A 23 12.26 1.96 3.05
N LEU A 24 11.55 1.29 2.11
CA LEU A 24 10.12 1.52 1.93
C LEU A 24 9.33 1.16 3.20
N GLU A 25 9.64 0.03 3.83
CA GLU A 25 8.98 -0.36 5.08
C GLU A 25 9.20 0.65 6.21
N GLU A 26 10.43 1.08 6.41
CA GLU A 26 10.79 2.03 7.47
C GLU A 26 10.08 3.37 7.28
N ARG A 27 10.20 3.93 6.07
CA ARG A 27 9.61 5.23 5.73
C ARG A 27 8.09 5.18 5.75
N ALA A 28 7.48 4.10 5.24
CA ALA A 28 6.03 3.93 5.28
C ALA A 28 5.50 3.78 6.72
N ARG A 29 6.24 3.07 7.60
CA ARG A 29 5.89 3.01 9.03
C ARG A 29 6.04 4.38 9.70
N SER A 30 7.07 5.17 9.37
CA SER A 30 7.21 6.53 9.91
C SER A 30 6.06 7.42 9.46
N TRP A 31 5.77 7.42 8.16
CA TRP A 31 4.62 8.13 7.60
C TRP A 31 3.31 7.73 8.29
N GLY A 32 3.09 6.43 8.52
CA GLY A 32 1.91 5.92 9.21
C GLY A 32 1.79 6.48 10.64
N ARG A 33 2.88 6.47 11.42
CA ARG A 33 2.90 7.04 12.77
C ARG A 33 2.61 8.55 12.76
N GLU A 34 3.22 9.28 11.83
CA GLU A 34 3.03 10.74 11.70
C GLU A 34 1.59 11.12 11.33
N HIS A 35 0.89 10.27 10.55
CA HIS A 35 -0.46 10.53 10.06
C HIS A 35 -1.57 9.78 10.84
N GLY A 36 -1.22 9.02 11.89
CA GLY A 36 -2.18 8.28 12.70
C GLY A 36 -2.84 7.11 11.94
N HIS A 37 -2.04 6.33 11.21
CA HIS A 37 -2.45 5.17 10.42
C HIS A 37 -1.64 3.92 10.77
N GLU A 38 -2.29 2.77 10.69
CA GLU A 38 -1.59 1.48 10.71
C GLU A 38 -1.17 1.12 9.30
N VAL A 39 0.08 0.71 9.10
CA VAL A 39 0.65 0.50 7.77
C VAL A 39 1.19 -0.92 7.63
N ALA A 40 0.80 -1.59 6.55
CA ALA A 40 1.35 -2.88 6.15
C ALA A 40 1.82 -2.81 4.70
N VAL A 41 3.12 -3.04 4.48
CA VAL A 41 3.68 -3.23 3.15
C VAL A 41 3.53 -4.69 2.76
N VAL A 42 2.79 -4.95 1.69
CA VAL A 42 2.56 -6.29 1.15
C VAL A 42 3.53 -6.54 0.02
N TRP A 43 4.38 -7.53 0.21
CA TRP A 43 5.32 -7.99 -0.80
C TRP A 43 4.81 -9.23 -1.51
N GLU A 44 5.22 -9.37 -2.77
CA GLU A 44 5.11 -10.60 -3.55
C GLU A 44 5.72 -11.78 -2.79
N GLY A 45 5.06 -12.94 -2.84
CA GLY A 45 5.49 -14.17 -2.17
C GLY A 45 5.01 -15.42 -2.90
N ALA A 46 4.46 -16.39 -2.15
CA ALA A 46 3.84 -17.57 -2.76
C ALA A 46 2.50 -17.25 -3.45
N GLU A 47 1.82 -16.21 -2.98
CA GLU A 47 0.67 -15.58 -3.62
C GLU A 47 1.09 -14.19 -4.09
N THR A 48 0.40 -13.69 -5.12
CA THR A 48 0.65 -12.34 -5.62
C THR A 48 0.29 -11.29 -4.58
N ALA A 49 1.03 -10.18 -4.55
CA ALA A 49 0.70 -9.07 -3.66
C ALA A 49 -0.75 -8.60 -3.89
N ASP A 50 -1.19 -8.57 -5.15
CA ASP A 50 -2.55 -8.22 -5.55
C ASP A 50 -3.60 -9.16 -4.93
N ASP A 51 -3.38 -10.48 -5.00
CA ASP A 51 -4.30 -11.46 -4.43
C ASP A 51 -4.38 -11.34 -2.91
N ARG A 52 -3.23 -11.16 -2.26
CA ARG A 52 -3.15 -10.96 -0.82
C ARG A 52 -3.90 -9.70 -0.39
N ILE A 53 -3.66 -8.57 -1.06
CA ILE A 53 -4.35 -7.30 -0.75
C ILE A 53 -5.86 -7.46 -1.00
N ALA A 54 -6.26 -8.01 -2.14
CA ALA A 54 -7.68 -8.21 -2.48
C ALA A 54 -8.41 -9.14 -1.49
N GLY A 55 -7.72 -10.13 -0.92
CA GLY A 55 -8.22 -10.96 0.17
C GLY A 55 -8.33 -10.17 1.48
N GLN A 56 -7.25 -9.50 1.89
CA GLN A 56 -7.21 -8.75 3.16
C GLN A 56 -8.27 -7.66 3.25
N VAL A 57 -8.56 -6.92 2.18
CA VAL A 57 -9.57 -5.84 2.22
C VAL A 57 -10.99 -6.35 2.46
N ARG A 58 -11.26 -7.65 2.30
CA ARG A 58 -12.56 -8.26 2.57
C ARG A 58 -12.73 -8.66 4.04
N GLU A 59 -11.62 -8.95 4.70
CA GLU A 59 -11.58 -9.48 6.08
C GLU A 59 -11.31 -8.38 7.12
N LEU A 60 -10.56 -7.34 6.74
CA LEU A 60 -10.20 -6.26 7.65
C LEU A 60 -11.36 -5.27 7.89
N THR A 61 -11.36 -4.65 9.06
CA THR A 61 -12.37 -3.65 9.45
C THR A 61 -12.02 -2.27 8.88
N ALA A 62 -13.02 -1.58 8.34
CA ALA A 62 -12.90 -0.21 7.84
C ALA A 62 -12.54 0.80 8.96
N PRO A 63 -11.86 1.93 8.63
CA PRO A 63 -11.53 2.39 7.28
C PRO A 63 -10.23 1.78 6.72
N LEU A 64 -10.28 1.38 5.45
CA LEU A 64 -9.17 0.76 4.72
C LEU A 64 -8.71 1.63 3.55
N TRP A 65 -7.40 1.77 3.40
CA TRP A 65 -6.78 2.44 2.27
C TRP A 65 -5.85 1.46 1.54
N VAL A 66 -5.77 1.58 0.21
CA VAL A 66 -4.80 0.83 -0.60
C VAL A 66 -3.89 1.79 -1.35
N VAL A 67 -2.58 1.52 -1.33
CA VAL A 67 -1.59 2.27 -2.10
C VAL A 67 -1.11 1.42 -3.26
N THR A 68 -1.55 1.76 -4.47
CA THR A 68 -1.10 1.14 -5.72
C THR A 68 -1.46 2.02 -6.92
N SER A 69 -0.63 1.96 -7.96
CA SER A 69 -0.94 2.47 -9.29
C SER A 69 -1.44 1.38 -10.24
N ASP A 70 -1.41 0.10 -9.84
CA ASP A 70 -1.86 -1.01 -10.67
C ASP A 70 -3.38 -0.92 -10.92
N ARG A 71 -3.79 -0.96 -12.18
CA ARG A 71 -5.22 -0.78 -12.54
C ARG A 71 -6.07 -1.99 -12.17
N GLY A 72 -5.53 -3.19 -12.30
CA GLY A 72 -6.23 -4.43 -11.96
C GLY A 72 -6.49 -4.51 -10.45
N LEU A 73 -5.47 -4.22 -9.64
CA LEU A 73 -5.64 -4.18 -8.19
C LEU A 73 -6.64 -3.09 -7.76
N ARG A 74 -6.59 -1.91 -8.38
CA ARG A 74 -7.56 -0.83 -8.10
C ARG A 74 -8.99 -1.27 -8.30
N GLU A 75 -9.29 -1.94 -9.42
CA GLU A 75 -10.63 -2.45 -9.71
C GLU A 75 -11.08 -3.48 -8.67
N ARG A 76 -10.18 -4.38 -8.26
CA ARG A 76 -10.48 -5.45 -7.29
C ARG A 76 -10.81 -4.93 -5.89
N VAL A 77 -10.23 -3.80 -5.47
CA VAL A 77 -10.38 -3.28 -4.10
C VAL A 77 -11.38 -2.12 -3.99
N ALA A 78 -11.79 -1.50 -5.09
CA ALA A 78 -12.57 -0.25 -5.10
C ALA A 78 -13.86 -0.28 -4.26
N GLY A 79 -14.53 -1.44 -4.16
CA GLY A 79 -15.74 -1.59 -3.35
C GLY A 79 -15.51 -1.85 -1.85
N HIS A 80 -14.25 -2.04 -1.43
CA HIS A 80 -13.88 -2.47 -0.07
C HIS A 80 -13.06 -1.41 0.69
N VAL A 81 -12.61 -0.36 0.02
CA VAL A 81 -11.67 0.62 0.59
C VAL A 81 -12.24 2.01 0.52
N GLU A 82 -11.96 2.82 1.54
CA GLU A 82 -12.34 4.23 1.59
C GLU A 82 -11.53 5.06 0.60
N ARG A 83 -10.26 4.69 0.40
CA ARG A 83 -9.33 5.47 -0.43
C ARG A 83 -8.34 4.60 -1.15
N ILE A 84 -8.03 4.98 -2.40
CA ILE A 84 -6.91 4.43 -3.16
C ILE A 84 -5.91 5.54 -3.50
N VAL A 85 -4.64 5.34 -3.13
CA VAL A 85 -3.54 6.28 -3.36
C VAL A 85 -2.60 5.72 -4.42
N GLY A 86 -2.17 6.54 -5.40
CA GLY A 86 -1.18 6.11 -6.40
C GLY A 86 0.22 5.99 -5.79
N GLY A 87 0.98 4.98 -6.19
CA GLY A 87 2.29 4.67 -5.60
C GLY A 87 3.29 5.82 -5.69
N GLY A 88 3.46 6.44 -6.86
CA GLY A 88 4.36 7.59 -7.01
C GLY A 88 3.92 8.81 -6.20
N SER A 89 2.62 9.02 -6.01
CA SER A 89 2.09 10.09 -5.14
C SER A 89 2.34 9.80 -3.66
N PHE A 90 2.27 8.53 -3.26
CA PHE A 90 2.58 8.12 -1.90
C PHE A 90 4.06 8.26 -1.58
N VAL A 91 4.95 7.83 -2.49
CA VAL A 91 6.41 7.96 -2.29
C VAL A 91 6.83 9.40 -2.01
N ARG A 92 6.21 10.39 -2.67
CA ARG A 92 6.50 11.82 -2.42
C ARG A 92 6.06 12.34 -1.05
N GLN A 93 5.27 11.58 -0.31
CA GLN A 93 4.82 11.91 1.03
C GLN A 93 5.65 11.20 2.11
N LEU A 94 6.49 10.23 1.74
CA LEU A 94 7.34 9.53 2.69
C LEU A 94 8.39 10.50 3.27
N PRO A 95 8.60 10.52 4.59
CA PRO A 95 9.63 11.34 5.23
C PRO A 95 11.04 10.91 4.82
#